data_AF-X5H2J8-F1
#
_entry.id   AF-X5H2J8-F1
#
_cell.length_a   1.000
_cell.length_b   1.000
_cell.length_c   1.000
_cell.angle_alpha   90.00
_cell.angle_beta   90.00
_cell.angle_gamma   90.00
#
_symmetry.space_group_name_H-M   'P 1'
#
loop_
_entity.id
_entity.type
_entity.pdbx_description
1 polymer ?
#
loop_
_entity_poly.entity_id
_entity_poly.type
_entity_poly.pdbx_seq_one_letter_code
_entity_poly.pdbx_strand_id
1 'polypeptide(L)'
;MLTQLRIRLRRLTTPSFIKALKSFSLSKVRNPQNDACRTGYITWLDLTRNPVIINGQYADFLQAITAYKTKNNLPKDNEYRKVLHGILNSKFQETLNINVSGPLIDECVTMLNQASLYGASAELVCSLGKDIHNRIHPDIEATVNTIETEIKTISESDLRIQHTQRLSLKSLDTGRVVSSINTVIHFDINADASGTVTYSNPKISFEIPKNIASNVLSTSSIRMANMFAFLNNIINRARSRLIGGTFSPVTPYELTHTSNLCIIGYKLPHYTCSPVALPEIEDKKEKRQQKQQSLYQTRSTFTPPKHSNSSNKDSNQRNKPVPVKVHNPEIQPQKEPKTQSRPLQ
;
A
#
# COMPACT_ATOMS: atom_id res chain seq x y z
N MET A 1 -21.42 40.74 -15.49
CA MET A 1 -22.35 39.64 -15.88
C MET A 1 -21.66 38.42 -16.51
N LEU A 2 -20.73 38.59 -17.47
CA LEU A 2 -20.01 37.47 -18.11
C LEU A 2 -19.28 36.52 -17.15
N THR A 3 -18.64 37.05 -16.10
CA THR A 3 -17.94 36.23 -15.09
C THR A 3 -18.90 35.34 -14.31
N GLN A 4 -20.07 35.85 -13.90
CA GLN A 4 -21.09 35.07 -13.19
C GLN A 4 -21.73 34.02 -14.11
N LEU A 5 -21.98 34.34 -15.38
CA LEU A 5 -22.46 33.36 -16.37
C LEU A 5 -21.43 32.24 -16.59
N ARG A 6 -20.14 32.58 -16.71
CA ARG A 6 -19.04 31.62 -16.86
C ARG A 6 -18.92 30.71 -15.63
N ILE A 7 -19.06 31.25 -14.43
CA ILE A 7 -19.08 30.48 -13.17
C ILE A 7 -20.28 29.52 -13.17
N ARG A 8 -21.49 29.99 -13.53
CA ARG A 8 -22.69 29.16 -13.61
C ARG A 8 -22.56 28.03 -14.64
N LEU A 9 -22.03 28.31 -15.83
CA LEU A 9 -21.78 27.28 -16.85
C LEU A 9 -20.74 26.25 -16.40
N ARG A 10 -19.66 26.69 -15.74
CA ARG A 10 -18.64 25.79 -15.19
C ARG A 10 -19.23 24.85 -14.14
N ARG A 11 -20.16 25.31 -13.30
CA ARG A 11 -20.88 24.46 -12.31
C ARG A 11 -21.67 23.31 -12.94
N LEU A 12 -22.04 23.40 -14.22
CA LEU A 12 -22.73 22.32 -14.94
C LEU A 12 -21.78 21.25 -15.49
N THR A 13 -20.46 21.51 -15.49
CA THR A 13 -19.45 20.58 -15.98
C THR A 13 -18.81 19.79 -14.85
N THR A 14 -18.45 18.53 -15.13
CA THR A 14 -17.70 17.68 -14.21
C THR A 14 -16.37 18.35 -13.83
N PRO A 15 -16.10 18.56 -12.52
CA PRO A 15 -14.84 19.15 -12.04
C PRO A 15 -13.61 18.39 -12.53
N SER A 16 -12.51 19.10 -12.76
CA SER A 16 -11.25 18.51 -13.19
C SER A 16 -10.71 17.49 -12.20
N PHE A 17 -10.83 17.72 -10.88
CA PHE A 17 -10.38 16.75 -9.89
C PHE A 17 -11.20 15.44 -9.89
N ILE A 18 -12.50 15.51 -10.21
CA ILE A 18 -13.34 14.30 -10.37
C ILE A 18 -12.88 13.48 -11.57
N LYS A 19 -12.47 14.14 -12.66
CA LYS A 19 -11.87 13.46 -13.81
C LYS A 19 -10.51 12.86 -13.44
N ALA A 20 -9.68 13.63 -12.73
CA ALA A 20 -8.35 13.20 -12.31
C ALA A 20 -8.41 11.98 -11.36
N LEU A 21 -9.41 11.89 -10.48
CA LEU A 21 -9.67 10.71 -9.64
C LEU A 21 -9.81 9.42 -10.46
N LYS A 22 -10.52 9.48 -11.59
CA LYS A 22 -10.75 8.33 -12.46
C LYS A 22 -9.45 7.84 -13.12
N SER A 23 -8.51 8.75 -13.37
CA SER A 23 -7.20 8.44 -13.96
C SER A 23 -6.09 8.20 -12.93
N PHE A 24 -6.39 8.29 -11.63
CA PHE A 24 -5.41 8.01 -10.60
C PHE A 24 -5.05 6.51 -10.61
N SER A 25 -3.76 6.21 -10.46
CA SER A 25 -3.25 4.85 -10.42
C SER A 25 -2.31 4.70 -9.24
N LEU A 26 -2.45 3.60 -8.50
CA LEU A 26 -1.50 3.26 -7.44
C LEU A 26 -0.09 3.03 -7.96
N SER A 27 0.10 2.69 -9.24
CA SER A 27 1.45 2.61 -9.80
C SER A 27 2.21 3.94 -9.68
N LYS A 28 1.50 5.09 -9.63
CA LYS A 28 2.08 6.42 -9.41
C LYS A 28 2.52 6.65 -7.95
N VAL A 29 1.99 5.88 -7.00
CA VAL A 29 2.41 5.91 -5.59
C VAL A 29 3.82 5.35 -5.42
N ARG A 30 4.36 4.69 -6.45
CA ARG A 30 5.75 4.25 -6.50
C ARG A 30 6.47 5.12 -7.53
N ASN A 31 7.59 5.74 -7.16
CA ASN A 31 8.46 6.40 -8.13
C ASN A 31 9.80 5.65 -8.30
N PRO A 32 9.80 4.39 -8.75
CA PRO A 32 11.01 3.57 -8.83
C PRO A 32 11.96 3.99 -9.96
N GLN A 33 11.50 4.84 -10.89
CA GLN A 33 12.29 5.30 -12.05
C GLN A 33 13.28 6.40 -11.69
N ASN A 34 13.11 7.06 -10.54
CA ASN A 34 14.05 8.04 -10.05
C ASN A 34 15.15 7.35 -9.23
N ASP A 35 16.40 7.47 -9.67
CA ASP A 35 17.54 6.83 -8.99
C ASP A 35 17.66 7.21 -7.51
N ALA A 36 17.34 8.45 -7.15
CA ALA A 36 17.40 8.90 -5.76
C ALA A 36 16.26 8.29 -4.89
N CYS A 37 15.15 7.88 -5.51
CA CYS A 37 14.10 7.10 -4.87
C CYS A 37 14.49 5.61 -4.77
N ARG A 38 15.24 5.09 -5.76
CA ARG A 38 15.76 3.72 -5.74
C ARG A 38 16.77 3.51 -4.61
N THR A 39 17.72 4.42 -4.43
CA THR A 39 18.73 4.34 -3.36
C THR A 39 18.17 4.57 -1.96
N GLY A 40 16.95 5.12 -1.84
CA GLY A 40 16.33 5.49 -0.56
C GLY A 40 16.80 6.84 0.00
N TYR A 41 17.67 7.57 -0.70
CA TYR A 41 18.16 8.87 -0.26
C TYR A 41 17.05 9.90 -0.07
N ILE A 42 16.09 9.99 -1.00
CA ILE A 42 14.97 10.92 -0.87
C ILE A 42 14.08 10.53 0.32
N THR A 43 13.79 9.24 0.49
CA THR A 43 13.03 8.74 1.64
C THR A 43 13.72 9.08 2.97
N TRP A 44 15.05 8.97 3.03
CA TRP A 44 15.83 9.36 4.20
C TRP A 44 15.65 10.84 4.56
N LEU A 45 15.66 11.74 3.57
CA LEU A 45 15.39 13.16 3.81
C LEU A 45 13.95 13.40 4.25
N ASP A 46 12.99 12.75 3.59
CA ASP A 46 11.57 13.03 3.77
C ASP A 46 11.00 12.47 5.08
N LEU A 47 11.47 11.31 5.53
CA LEU A 47 11.05 10.72 6.81
C LEU A 47 11.40 11.61 8.02
N THR A 48 12.43 12.45 7.92
CA THR A 48 12.77 13.42 8.98
C THR A 48 11.80 14.60 9.08
N ARG A 49 10.98 14.83 8.03
CA ARG A 49 10.10 16.00 7.90
C ARG A 49 8.63 15.62 8.00
N ASN A 50 8.31 14.38 7.63
CA ASN A 50 6.96 13.91 7.49
C ASN A 50 6.55 13.09 8.72
N PRO A 51 5.42 13.41 9.36
CA PRO A 51 4.89 12.61 10.46
C PRO A 51 4.37 11.26 9.94
N VAL A 52 4.90 10.19 10.52
CA VAL A 52 4.47 8.81 10.28
C VAL A 52 4.07 8.18 11.61
N ILE A 53 2.90 7.56 11.61
CA ILE A 53 2.34 6.84 12.74
C ILE A 53 2.39 5.35 12.40
N ILE A 54 3.00 4.54 13.26
CA ILE A 54 3.00 3.09 13.15
C ILE A 54 2.19 2.53 14.31
N ASN A 55 1.11 1.81 14.00
CA ASN A 55 0.22 1.18 14.99
C ASN A 55 -0.25 2.13 16.10
N GLY A 56 -0.62 3.37 15.72
CA GLY A 56 -1.11 4.40 16.64
C GLY A 56 -0.03 5.17 17.41
N GLN A 57 1.25 4.88 17.19
CA GLN A 57 2.38 5.60 17.82
C GLN A 57 3.19 6.35 16.77
N TYR A 58 3.64 7.57 17.11
CA TYR A 58 4.57 8.30 16.25
C TYR A 58 5.90 7.54 16.15
N ALA A 59 6.34 7.26 14.93
CA ALA A 59 7.56 6.50 14.70
C ALA A 59 8.84 7.30 15.03
N ASP A 60 8.75 8.64 15.07
CA ASP A 60 9.87 9.58 15.30
C ASP A 60 11.15 9.20 14.52
N PHE A 61 11.01 9.17 13.18
CA PHE A 61 12.12 8.87 12.29
C PHE A 61 13.22 9.93 12.36
N LEU A 62 12.89 11.18 12.72
CA LEU A 62 13.89 12.23 12.94
C LEU A 62 14.87 11.81 14.04
N GLN A 63 14.37 11.35 15.19
CA GLN A 63 15.22 10.88 16.28
C GLN A 63 16.05 9.66 15.87
N ALA A 64 15.43 8.66 15.22
CA ALA A 64 16.12 7.44 14.80
C ALA A 64 17.26 7.72 13.79
N ILE A 65 16.99 8.56 12.80
CA ILE A 65 17.96 8.98 11.78
C ILE A 65 19.08 9.82 12.41
N THR A 66 18.75 10.72 13.34
CA THR A 66 19.75 11.53 14.05
C THR A 66 20.67 10.66 14.89
N ALA A 67 20.12 9.70 15.64
CA ALA A 67 20.90 8.76 16.43
C ALA A 67 21.84 7.91 15.57
N TYR A 68 21.42 7.50 14.36
CA TYR A 68 22.29 6.82 13.41
C TYR A 68 23.47 7.70 12.99
N LYS A 69 23.20 8.97 12.60
CA LYS A 69 24.23 9.93 12.15
C LYS A 69 25.28 10.24 13.23
N THR A 70 24.91 10.19 14.50
CA THR A 70 25.86 10.42 15.61
C THR A 70 26.82 9.25 15.81
N LYS A 71 26.39 8.02 15.51
CA LYS A 71 27.15 6.79 15.79
C LYS A 71 27.88 6.22 14.58
N ASN A 72 27.50 6.62 13.37
CA ASN A 72 27.97 6.04 12.12
C ASN A 72 28.28 7.12 11.10
N ASN A 73 29.08 6.77 10.09
CA ASN A 73 29.25 7.61 8.92
C ASN A 73 27.93 7.74 8.14
N LEU A 74 27.78 8.87 7.44
CA LEU A 74 26.66 9.07 6.52
C LEU A 74 26.65 7.95 5.46
N PRO A 75 25.49 7.30 5.20
CA PRO A 75 25.39 6.28 4.18
C PRO A 75 25.74 6.82 2.79
N LYS A 76 26.21 5.94 1.90
CA LYS A 76 26.44 6.26 0.48
C LYS A 76 25.56 5.38 -0.41
N ASP A 77 25.03 5.96 -1.49
CA ASP A 77 24.27 5.25 -2.52
C ASP A 77 23.18 4.31 -1.94
N ASN A 78 23.24 3.01 -2.25
CA ASN A 78 22.26 2.02 -1.80
C ASN A 78 22.31 1.71 -0.30
N GLU A 79 23.32 2.20 0.44
CA GLU A 79 23.38 2.04 1.89
C GLU A 79 22.23 2.78 2.60
N TYR A 80 21.74 3.89 2.03
CA TYR A 80 20.57 4.59 2.58
C TYR A 80 19.38 3.65 2.74
N ARG A 81 19.05 2.89 1.68
CA ARG A 81 17.96 1.91 1.69
C ARG A 81 18.19 0.81 2.73
N LYS A 82 19.40 0.28 2.85
CA LYS A 82 19.74 -0.76 3.86
C LYS A 82 19.51 -0.23 5.29
N VAL A 83 19.99 0.97 5.58
CA VAL A 83 19.83 1.60 6.89
C VAL A 83 18.37 1.89 7.19
N LEU A 84 17.63 2.42 6.21
CA LEU A 84 16.19 2.66 6.33
C LEU A 84 15.42 1.37 6.60
N HIS A 85 15.81 0.26 5.96
CA HIS A 85 15.23 -1.05 6.19
C HIS A 85 15.39 -1.48 7.66
N GLY A 86 16.59 -1.31 8.22
CA GLY A 86 16.87 -1.58 9.64
C GLY A 86 16.06 -0.67 10.59
N ILE A 87 16.00 0.63 10.31
CA ILE A 87 15.22 1.59 11.11
C ILE A 87 13.73 1.25 11.09
N LEU A 88 13.15 1.03 9.91
CA LEU A 88 11.74 0.67 9.77
C LEU A 88 11.43 -0.66 10.47
N ASN A 89 12.29 -1.67 10.32
CA ASN A 89 12.13 -2.94 11.00
C ASN A 89 12.12 -2.78 12.53
N SER A 90 13.05 -1.99 13.09
CA SER A 90 13.08 -1.66 14.52
C SER A 90 11.77 -1.01 14.96
N LYS A 91 11.24 -0.06 14.17
CA LYS A 91 9.99 0.62 14.49
C LYS A 91 8.76 -0.28 14.46
N PHE A 92 8.69 -1.24 13.54
CA PHE A 92 7.63 -2.24 13.56
C PHE A 92 7.74 -3.19 14.78
N GLN A 93 8.96 -3.60 15.13
CA GLN A 93 9.21 -4.47 16.29
C GLN A 93 8.92 -3.77 17.63
N GLU A 94 9.31 -2.50 17.79
CA GLU A 94 9.13 -1.71 19.01
C GLU A 94 7.66 -1.66 19.45
N THR A 95 6.71 -1.56 18.51
CA THR A 95 5.30 -1.36 18.85
C THR A 95 4.53 -2.68 19.04
N LEU A 96 4.82 -3.71 18.25
CA LEU A 96 4.02 -4.95 18.23
C LEU A 96 4.81 -6.25 18.40
N ASN A 97 6.14 -6.19 18.50
CA ASN A 97 7.02 -7.36 18.51
C ASN A 97 6.80 -8.31 17.30
N ILE A 98 6.44 -7.74 16.14
CA ILE A 98 6.20 -8.46 14.88
C ILE A 98 7.34 -8.18 13.90
N ASN A 99 7.84 -9.24 13.27
CA ASN A 99 8.83 -9.16 12.20
C ASN A 99 8.13 -8.99 10.85
N VAL A 100 7.92 -7.74 10.44
CA VAL A 100 7.36 -7.46 9.12
C VAL A 100 8.29 -7.96 8.03
N SER A 101 7.71 -8.58 7.00
CA SER A 101 8.46 -9.16 5.90
C SER A 101 9.32 -8.12 5.17
N GLY A 102 10.53 -8.52 4.79
CA GLY A 102 11.47 -7.63 4.11
C GLY A 102 10.94 -6.94 2.84
N PRO A 103 10.16 -7.62 1.97
CA PRO A 103 9.49 -6.99 0.83
C PRO A 103 8.58 -5.82 1.20
N LEU A 104 7.83 -5.91 2.31
CA LEU A 104 6.93 -4.85 2.76
C LEU A 104 7.70 -3.66 3.32
N ILE A 105 8.76 -3.92 4.06
CA ILE A 105 9.64 -2.84 4.56
C ILE A 105 10.28 -2.11 3.38
N ASP A 106 10.72 -2.85 2.35
CA ASP A 106 11.29 -2.26 1.14
C ASP A 106 10.26 -1.41 0.37
N GLU A 107 9.03 -1.90 0.28
CA GLU A 107 7.94 -1.16 -0.33
C GLU A 107 7.63 0.13 0.46
N CYS A 108 7.62 0.07 1.79
CA CYS A 108 7.52 1.25 2.67
C CYS A 108 8.63 2.28 2.37
N VAL A 109 9.88 1.85 2.17
CA VAL A 109 10.96 2.77 1.76
C VAL A 109 10.65 3.42 0.41
N THR A 110 10.12 2.66 -0.55
CA THR A 110 9.76 3.16 -1.89
C THR A 110 8.64 4.20 -1.84
N MET A 111 7.59 3.94 -1.05
CA MET A 111 6.38 4.76 -1.07
C MET A 111 6.45 6.00 -0.18
N LEU A 112 7.19 5.96 0.94
CA LEU A 112 7.18 7.02 1.96
C LEU A 112 7.96 8.30 1.59
N ASN A 113 8.62 8.37 0.43
CA ASN A 113 9.15 9.64 -0.06
C ASN A 113 8.06 10.54 -0.67
N GLN A 114 8.30 11.84 -0.64
CA GLN A 114 7.39 12.86 -1.14
C GLN A 114 7.18 12.78 -2.66
N ALA A 115 8.17 12.30 -3.42
CA ALA A 115 7.99 12.12 -4.87
C ALA A 115 7.09 10.93 -5.24
N SER A 116 6.76 10.07 -4.26
CA SER A 116 5.98 8.84 -4.41
C SER A 116 4.56 9.05 -3.88
N LEU A 117 4.24 8.63 -2.66
CA LEU A 117 2.87 8.71 -2.12
C LEU A 117 2.30 10.13 -2.11
N TYR A 118 3.12 11.11 -1.76
CA TYR A 118 2.69 12.51 -1.65
C TYR A 118 2.50 13.15 -3.03
N GLY A 119 3.46 12.92 -3.93
CA GLY A 119 3.47 13.42 -5.30
C GLY A 119 2.36 12.81 -6.14
N ALA A 120 2.03 11.54 -5.90
CA ALA A 120 0.96 10.85 -6.62
C ALA A 120 -0.39 11.59 -6.49
N SER A 121 -0.74 12.06 -5.30
CA SER A 121 -1.99 12.80 -5.06
C SER A 121 -1.88 14.30 -5.30
N ALA A 122 -0.67 14.85 -5.49
CA ALA A 122 -0.50 16.28 -5.73
C ALA A 122 -1.30 16.77 -6.94
N GLU A 123 -1.36 16.00 -8.03
CA GLU A 123 -2.16 16.32 -9.22
C GLU A 123 -3.66 16.47 -8.89
N LEU A 124 -4.16 15.56 -8.05
CA LEU A 124 -5.57 15.53 -7.62
C LEU A 124 -5.90 16.74 -6.75
N VAL A 125 -5.06 17.02 -5.75
CA VAL A 125 -5.27 18.11 -4.80
C VAL A 125 -5.10 19.47 -5.50
N CYS A 126 -4.11 19.62 -6.39
CA CYS A 126 -3.94 20.82 -7.20
C CYS A 126 -5.13 21.06 -8.14
N SER A 127 -5.68 20.00 -8.75
CA SER A 127 -6.89 20.10 -9.58
C SER A 127 -8.10 20.55 -8.76
N LEU A 128 -8.23 20.05 -7.53
CA LEU A 128 -9.29 20.48 -6.62
C LEU A 128 -9.15 21.96 -6.23
N GLY A 129 -7.95 22.40 -5.87
CA GLY A 129 -7.66 23.81 -5.58
C GLY A 129 -8.01 24.72 -6.76
N LYS A 130 -7.63 24.33 -7.98
CA LYS A 130 -8.01 25.04 -9.22
C LYS A 130 -9.52 25.07 -9.43
N ASP A 131 -10.23 23.96 -9.20
CA ASP A 131 -11.69 23.94 -9.33
C ASP A 131 -12.38 24.83 -8.30
N ILE A 132 -11.89 24.88 -7.06
CA ILE A 132 -12.39 25.78 -6.00
C ILE A 132 -12.22 27.23 -6.40
N HIS A 133 -11.00 27.64 -6.78
CA HIS A 133 -10.70 28.99 -7.23
C HIS A 133 -11.58 29.40 -8.42
N ASN A 134 -11.77 28.49 -9.39
CA ASN A 134 -12.55 28.77 -10.59
C ASN A 134 -14.09 28.77 -10.40
N ARG A 135 -14.62 28.18 -9.31
CA ARG A 135 -16.08 27.92 -9.13
C ARG A 135 -16.70 28.60 -7.91
N ILE A 136 -15.92 28.88 -6.86
CA ILE A 136 -16.37 29.54 -5.62
C ILE A 136 -15.94 31.01 -5.60
N HIS A 137 -14.64 31.29 -5.48
CA HIS A 137 -14.12 32.65 -5.35
C HIS A 137 -12.71 32.74 -5.93
N PRO A 138 -12.41 33.74 -6.78
CA PRO A 138 -11.05 33.98 -7.25
C PRO A 138 -10.13 34.43 -6.10
N ASP A 139 -10.68 34.94 -5.00
CA ASP A 139 -9.89 35.48 -3.87
C ASP A 139 -9.51 34.41 -2.83
N ILE A 140 -9.57 33.13 -3.21
CA ILE A 140 -9.12 32.01 -2.40
C ILE A 140 -7.85 31.43 -3.03
N GLU A 141 -6.81 31.33 -2.21
CA GLU A 141 -5.59 30.59 -2.50
C GLU A 141 -5.63 29.22 -1.81
N ALA A 142 -5.20 28.18 -2.53
CA ALA A 142 -5.20 26.81 -2.02
C ALA A 142 -3.76 26.33 -1.80
N THR A 143 -3.43 25.95 -0.56
CA THR A 143 -2.10 25.43 -0.19
C THR A 143 -2.22 23.98 0.28
N VAL A 144 -1.36 23.10 -0.27
CA VAL A 144 -1.32 21.67 0.09
C VAL A 144 -0.34 21.47 1.23
N ASN A 145 -0.79 20.85 2.31
CA ASN A 145 0.03 20.40 3.42
C ASN A 145 -0.18 18.92 3.62
N THR A 146 0.87 18.16 3.92
CA THR A 146 0.64 16.78 4.40
C THR A 146 0.37 16.80 5.89
N ILE A 147 -0.63 16.03 6.32
CA ILE A 147 -0.94 15.87 7.74
C ILE A 147 -0.17 14.69 8.30
N GLU A 148 -0.34 13.50 7.73
CA GLU A 148 0.16 12.26 8.33
C GLU A 148 0.10 11.08 7.36
N THR A 149 0.96 10.08 7.63
CA THR A 149 0.82 8.73 7.08
C THR A 149 0.73 7.74 8.23
N GLU A 150 -0.36 6.98 8.29
CA GLU A 150 -0.57 5.92 9.26
C GLU A 150 -0.29 4.56 8.60
N ILE A 151 0.50 3.73 9.27
CA ILE A 151 0.79 2.35 8.89
C ILE A 151 0.33 1.45 10.04
N LYS A 152 -0.62 0.57 9.77
CA LYS A 152 -1.10 -0.43 10.71
C LYS A 152 -0.63 -1.80 10.26
N THR A 153 0.10 -2.49 11.14
CA THR A 153 0.53 -3.88 10.92
C THR A 153 -0.65 -4.80 11.22
N ILE A 154 -1.08 -5.56 10.22
CA ILE A 154 -2.14 -6.57 10.37
C ILE A 154 -1.49 -7.93 10.66
N SER A 155 -0.42 -8.26 9.95
CA SER A 155 0.41 -9.45 10.16
C SER A 155 1.85 -9.21 9.71
N GLU A 156 2.73 -10.21 9.82
CA GLU A 156 4.10 -10.17 9.25
C GLU A 156 4.10 -9.89 7.74
N SER A 157 3.04 -10.26 7.03
CA SER A 157 2.94 -10.19 5.57
C SER A 157 1.83 -9.27 5.08
N ASP A 158 1.24 -8.45 5.97
CA ASP A 158 0.11 -7.58 5.65
C ASP A 158 0.17 -6.26 6.45
N LEU A 159 0.18 -5.13 5.75
CA LEU A 159 0.14 -3.79 6.31
C LEU A 159 -1.03 -3.01 5.70
N ARG A 160 -1.71 -2.19 6.51
CA ARG A 160 -2.65 -1.18 6.04
C ARG A 160 -2.00 0.19 6.07
N ILE A 161 -2.09 0.93 4.98
CA ILE A 161 -1.61 2.31 4.89
C ILE A 161 -2.78 3.26 4.66
N GLN A 162 -2.78 4.35 5.43
CA GLN A 162 -3.63 5.51 5.22
C GLN A 162 -2.77 6.77 5.16
N HIS A 163 -2.88 7.53 4.08
CA HIS A 163 -2.18 8.78 3.88
C HIS A 163 -3.17 9.93 3.77
N THR A 164 -2.96 10.97 4.58
CA THR A 164 -3.86 12.12 4.64
C THR A 164 -3.13 13.41 4.27
N GLN A 165 -3.61 14.07 3.24
CA GLN A 165 -3.20 15.43 2.83
C GLN A 165 -4.31 16.43 3.12
N ARG A 166 -3.94 17.65 3.50
CA ARG A 166 -4.85 18.77 3.72
C ARG A 166 -4.65 19.84 2.65
N LEU A 167 -5.71 20.16 1.94
CA LEU A 167 -5.81 21.39 1.18
C LEU A 167 -6.36 22.48 2.09
N SER A 168 -5.53 23.42 2.51
CA SER A 168 -5.95 24.61 3.24
C SER A 168 -6.35 25.69 2.26
N LEU A 169 -7.55 26.25 2.42
CA LEU A 169 -8.05 27.37 1.64
C LEU A 169 -7.83 28.65 2.43
N LYS A 170 -7.09 29.59 1.88
CA LYS A 170 -6.79 30.89 2.49
C LYS A 170 -7.49 32.01 1.73
N SER A 171 -8.03 32.98 2.45
CA SER A 171 -8.51 34.23 1.84
C SER A 171 -7.29 35.09 1.47
N LEU A 172 -7.23 35.59 0.24
CA LEU A 172 -6.16 36.49 -0.20
C LEU A 172 -6.17 37.81 0.57
N ASP A 173 -7.35 38.33 0.91
CA ASP A 173 -7.49 39.61 1.61
C ASP A 173 -6.97 39.56 3.05
N THR A 174 -7.14 38.42 3.73
CA THR A 174 -6.83 38.29 5.17
C THR A 174 -5.63 37.39 5.47
N GLY A 175 -5.19 36.59 4.50
CA GLY A 175 -4.19 35.53 4.67
C GLY A 175 -4.63 34.36 5.55
N ARG A 176 -5.86 34.39 6.12
CA ARG A 176 -6.36 33.40 7.08
C ARG A 176 -6.94 32.18 6.38
N VAL A 177 -6.78 31.02 7.00
CA VAL A 177 -7.42 29.78 6.56
C VAL A 177 -8.92 29.88 6.80
N VAL A 178 -9.70 29.87 5.71
CA VAL A 178 -11.17 29.93 5.74
C VAL A 178 -11.81 28.55 5.74
N SER A 179 -11.09 27.54 5.25
CA SER A 179 -11.55 26.15 5.27
C SER A 179 -10.41 25.17 4.98
N SER A 180 -10.68 23.88 5.19
CA SER A 180 -9.75 22.82 4.84
C SER A 180 -10.48 21.61 4.27
N ILE A 181 -9.81 20.91 3.36
CA ILE A 181 -10.32 19.69 2.73
C ILE A 181 -9.26 18.62 2.90
N ASN A 182 -9.65 17.45 3.40
CA ASN A 182 -8.73 16.32 3.50
C ASN A 182 -8.83 15.46 2.23
N THR A 183 -7.69 14.96 1.78
CA THR A 183 -7.57 13.91 0.78
C THR A 183 -6.96 12.71 1.47
N VAL A 184 -7.68 11.59 1.47
CA VAL A 184 -7.28 10.34 2.14
C VAL A 184 -7.03 9.30 1.06
N ILE A 185 -5.84 8.70 1.06
CA ILE A 185 -5.51 7.53 0.26
C ILE A 185 -5.37 6.37 1.23
N HIS A 186 -6.07 5.28 0.97
CA HIS A 186 -6.06 4.08 1.79
C HIS A 186 -5.80 2.86 0.90
N PHE A 187 -4.94 1.95 1.36
CA PHE A 187 -4.73 0.66 0.72
C PHE A 187 -4.08 -0.31 1.71
N ASP A 188 -4.33 -1.60 1.52
CA ASP A 188 -3.60 -2.67 2.18
C ASP A 188 -2.45 -3.11 1.25
N ILE A 189 -1.27 -3.43 1.79
CA ILE A 189 -0.19 -4.08 1.05
C ILE A 189 0.11 -5.43 1.70
N ASN A 190 0.15 -6.48 0.88
CA ASN A 190 0.59 -7.80 1.30
C ASN A 190 1.80 -8.25 0.48
N ALA A 191 2.62 -9.13 1.07
CA ALA A 191 3.75 -9.75 0.38
C ALA A 191 3.60 -11.26 0.38
N ASP A 192 3.70 -11.87 -0.79
CA ASP A 192 3.66 -13.32 -0.92
C ASP A 192 5.03 -13.98 -0.65
N ALA A 193 5.05 -15.31 -0.63
CA ALA A 193 6.28 -16.08 -0.42
C ALA A 193 7.33 -15.85 -1.52
N SER A 194 6.91 -15.45 -2.72
CA SER A 194 7.81 -15.10 -3.82
C SER A 194 8.41 -13.70 -3.66
N GLY A 195 7.86 -12.89 -2.76
CA GLY A 195 8.25 -11.51 -2.47
C GLY A 195 7.56 -10.48 -3.36
N THR A 196 6.53 -10.87 -4.12
CA THR A 196 5.67 -9.94 -4.86
C THR A 196 4.76 -9.22 -3.87
N VAL A 197 4.63 -7.91 -4.03
CA VAL A 197 3.79 -7.06 -3.21
C VAL A 197 2.50 -6.75 -3.96
N THR A 198 1.36 -6.98 -3.31
CA THR A 198 0.04 -6.65 -3.83
C THR A 198 -0.60 -5.54 -3.01
N TYR A 199 -1.04 -4.50 -3.71
CA TYR A 199 -1.87 -3.44 -3.19
C TYR A 199 -3.35 -3.84 -3.31
N SER A 200 -3.99 -4.06 -2.18
CA SER A 200 -5.40 -4.45 -2.05
C SER A 200 -6.27 -3.37 -1.42
N ASN A 201 -7.58 -3.47 -1.69
CA ASN A 201 -8.62 -2.54 -1.26
C ASN A 201 -8.30 -1.04 -1.43
N PRO A 202 -7.68 -0.62 -2.55
CA PRO A 202 -7.21 0.73 -2.65
C PRO A 202 -8.37 1.69 -2.88
N LYS A 203 -8.41 2.75 -2.07
CA LYS A 203 -9.43 3.78 -2.09
C LYS A 203 -8.76 5.14 -1.96
N ILE A 204 -9.29 6.11 -2.69
CA ILE A 204 -8.98 7.50 -2.49
C ILE A 204 -10.27 8.26 -2.20
N SER A 205 -10.23 9.21 -1.29
CA SER A 205 -11.40 10.03 -0.97
C SER A 205 -11.06 11.48 -0.65
N PHE A 206 -11.98 12.37 -0.97
CA PHE A 206 -11.96 13.76 -0.54
C PHE A 206 -13.05 14.01 0.49
N GLU A 207 -12.67 14.64 1.61
CA GLU A 207 -13.56 15.07 2.68
C GLU A 207 -13.80 16.58 2.56
N ILE A 208 -14.85 16.96 1.85
CA ILE A 208 -15.11 18.37 1.49
C ILE A 208 -16.19 18.93 2.42
N PRO A 209 -15.96 20.05 3.12
CA PRO A 209 -16.99 20.75 3.88
C PRO A 209 -18.23 21.06 3.03
N LYS A 210 -19.44 20.85 3.56
CA LYS A 210 -20.69 20.95 2.79
C LYS A 210 -20.89 22.30 2.09
N ASN A 211 -20.47 23.38 2.73
CA ASN A 211 -20.53 24.74 2.19
C ASN A 211 -19.68 24.92 0.92
N ILE A 212 -18.57 24.19 0.81
CA ILE A 212 -17.71 24.16 -0.38
C ILE A 212 -18.26 23.15 -1.39
N ALA A 213 -18.65 21.97 -0.90
CA ALA A 213 -19.16 20.88 -1.71
C ALA A 213 -20.31 21.33 -2.62
N SER A 214 -21.30 22.06 -2.08
CA SER A 214 -22.46 22.53 -2.85
C SER A 214 -22.09 23.43 -4.05
N ASN A 215 -20.95 24.11 -4.00
CA ASN A 215 -20.52 25.05 -5.02
C ASN A 215 -19.51 24.45 -6.02
N VAL A 216 -18.72 23.47 -5.58
CA VAL A 216 -17.67 22.83 -6.40
C VAL A 216 -18.18 21.56 -7.06
N LEU A 217 -19.03 20.81 -6.36
CA LEU A 217 -19.56 19.52 -6.79
C LEU A 217 -20.94 19.68 -7.39
N SER A 218 -21.07 19.30 -8.66
CA SER A 218 -22.37 18.98 -9.22
C SER A 218 -22.70 17.53 -8.86
N THR A 219 -23.46 17.32 -7.78
CA THR A 219 -23.93 15.97 -7.36
C THR A 219 -24.71 15.28 -8.48
N SER A 220 -25.46 16.04 -9.28
CA SER A 220 -26.14 15.53 -10.48
C SER A 220 -25.14 14.98 -11.51
N SER A 221 -24.03 15.68 -11.78
CA SER A 221 -23.00 15.18 -12.70
C SER A 221 -22.38 13.85 -12.24
N ILE A 222 -22.19 13.68 -10.93
CA ILE A 222 -21.61 12.45 -10.36
C ILE A 222 -22.63 11.30 -10.43
N ARG A 223 -23.90 11.57 -10.10
CA ARG A 223 -24.98 10.58 -10.27
C ARG A 223 -25.10 10.12 -11.71
N MET A 224 -25.04 11.05 -12.67
CA MET A 224 -25.05 10.71 -14.10
C MET A 224 -23.84 9.86 -14.48
N ALA A 225 -22.62 10.24 -14.05
CA ALA A 225 -21.42 9.45 -14.30
C ALA A 225 -21.54 8.02 -13.73
N ASN A 226 -22.16 7.86 -12.56
CA ASN A 226 -22.41 6.56 -11.95
C ASN A 226 -23.46 5.74 -12.73
N MET A 227 -24.53 6.35 -13.23
CA MET A 227 -25.52 5.67 -14.07
C MET A 227 -24.89 5.14 -15.37
N PHE A 228 -24.00 5.94 -15.99
CA PHE A 228 -23.29 5.52 -17.19
C PHE A 228 -22.15 4.53 -16.95
N ALA A 229 -21.75 4.27 -15.69
CA ALA A 229 -20.67 3.32 -15.39
C ALA A 229 -21.02 1.90 -15.88
N PHE A 230 -22.27 1.47 -15.71
CA PHE A 230 -22.74 0.17 -16.19
C PHE A 230 -22.63 0.04 -17.72
N LEU A 231 -23.13 1.04 -18.46
CA LEU A 231 -23.06 1.07 -19.92
C LEU A 231 -21.60 1.09 -20.41
N ASN A 232 -20.76 1.91 -19.79
CA ASN A 232 -19.33 1.96 -20.10
C ASN A 232 -18.65 0.60 -19.84
N ASN A 233 -19.04 -0.13 -18.80
CA ASN A 233 -18.51 -1.46 -18.51
C ASN A 233 -18.90 -2.49 -19.56
N ILE A 234 -20.13 -2.43 -20.08
CA ILE A 234 -20.56 -3.29 -21.19
C ILE A 234 -19.72 -3.01 -22.43
N ILE A 235 -19.57 -1.73 -22.80
CA ILE A 235 -18.79 -1.31 -23.97
C ILE A 235 -17.31 -1.73 -23.81
N ASN A 236 -16.71 -1.45 -22.66
CA ASN A 236 -15.32 -1.79 -22.37
C ASN A 236 -15.10 -3.31 -22.40
N ARG A 237 -16.05 -4.09 -21.91
CA ARG A 237 -15.98 -5.56 -21.94
C ARG A 237 -16.11 -6.11 -23.37
N ALA A 238 -16.98 -5.53 -24.20
CA ALA A 238 -17.07 -5.90 -25.61
C ALA A 238 -15.76 -5.58 -26.35
N ARG A 239 -15.22 -4.36 -26.14
CA ARG A 239 -13.97 -3.92 -26.73
C ARG A 239 -12.77 -4.76 -26.28
N SER A 240 -12.68 -5.11 -24.99
CA SER A 240 -11.59 -5.94 -24.46
C SER A 240 -11.60 -7.34 -25.09
N ARG A 241 -12.78 -7.91 -25.32
CA ARG A 241 -12.92 -9.19 -26.02
C ARG A 241 -12.51 -9.11 -27.49
N LEU A 242 -12.91 -8.03 -28.19
CA LEU A 242 -12.58 -7.84 -29.60
C LEU A 242 -11.08 -7.59 -29.85
N ILE A 243 -10.40 -6.92 -28.92
CA ILE A 243 -8.98 -6.54 -29.07
C ILE A 243 -8.05 -7.49 -28.28
N GLY A 244 -8.58 -8.46 -27.54
CA GLY A 244 -7.81 -9.37 -26.68
C GLY A 244 -7.13 -8.67 -25.49
N GLY A 245 -7.62 -7.50 -25.08
CA GLY A 245 -7.06 -6.71 -23.98
C GLY A 245 -7.63 -7.08 -22.61
N THR A 246 -6.95 -6.66 -21.55
CA THR A 246 -7.47 -6.75 -20.18
C THR A 246 -8.64 -5.81 -19.96
N PHE A 247 -9.75 -6.35 -19.44
CA PHE A 247 -10.91 -5.55 -19.06
C PHE A 247 -10.63 -4.79 -17.77
N SER A 248 -10.65 -3.45 -17.82
CA SER A 248 -10.60 -2.59 -16.64
C SER A 248 -12.00 -2.00 -16.38
N PRO A 249 -12.69 -2.41 -15.31
CA PRO A 249 -14.01 -1.90 -15.00
C PRO A 249 -13.95 -0.43 -14.56
N VAL A 250 -14.89 0.36 -15.05
CA VAL A 250 -15.24 1.67 -14.51
C VAL A 250 -15.98 1.45 -13.19
N THR A 251 -15.36 1.87 -12.09
CA THR A 251 -15.97 1.88 -10.77
C THR A 251 -16.79 3.17 -10.58
N PRO A 252 -17.99 3.10 -9.99
CA PRO A 252 -18.76 4.29 -9.65
C PRO A 252 -18.10 5.07 -8.50
N TYR A 253 -18.33 6.38 -8.45
CA TYR A 253 -17.95 7.20 -7.30
C TYR A 253 -18.86 6.90 -6.11
N GLU A 254 -18.27 6.79 -4.92
CA GLU A 254 -18.99 6.67 -3.65
C GLU A 254 -19.23 8.08 -3.09
N LEU A 255 -20.50 8.45 -2.88
CA LEU A 255 -20.87 9.72 -2.26
C LEU A 255 -21.48 9.47 -0.89
N THR A 256 -20.84 9.97 0.16
CA THR A 256 -21.34 9.90 1.54
C THR A 256 -21.53 11.31 2.09
N HIS A 257 -22.71 11.60 2.63
CA HIS A 257 -23.00 12.87 3.27
C HIS A 257 -23.09 12.67 4.78
N THR A 258 -22.21 13.33 5.55
CA THR A 258 -22.32 13.39 7.01
C THR A 258 -23.04 14.68 7.42
N SER A 259 -23.09 15.05 8.70
CA SER A 259 -23.66 16.33 9.13
C SER A 259 -22.93 17.52 8.50
N ASN A 260 -21.60 17.48 8.44
CA ASN A 260 -20.74 18.61 8.07
C ASN A 260 -19.93 18.42 6.79
N LEU A 261 -19.77 17.18 6.32
CA LEU A 261 -18.90 16.84 5.19
C LEU A 261 -19.68 16.18 4.04
N CYS A 262 -19.16 16.37 2.84
CA CYS A 262 -19.44 15.60 1.65
C CYS A 262 -18.18 14.80 1.33
N ILE A 263 -18.24 13.48 1.45
CA ILE A 263 -17.13 12.58 1.17
C ILE A 263 -17.33 12.00 -0.23
N ILE A 264 -16.33 12.17 -1.08
CA ILE A 264 -16.28 11.54 -2.41
C ILE A 264 -15.18 10.51 -2.41
N GLY A 265 -15.55 9.25 -2.51
CA GLY A 265 -14.62 8.12 -2.63
C GLY A 265 -14.55 7.57 -4.06
N TYR A 266 -13.40 7.02 -4.40
CA TYR A 266 -13.20 6.23 -5.61
C TYR A 266 -12.37 4.99 -5.27
N LYS A 267 -12.89 3.82 -5.67
CA LYS A 267 -12.18 2.54 -5.54
C LYS A 267 -11.25 2.37 -6.73
N LEU A 268 -9.98 2.15 -6.43
CA LEU A 268 -8.93 1.96 -7.41
C LEU A 268 -8.78 0.47 -7.73
N PRO A 269 -8.23 0.11 -8.91
CA PRO A 269 -7.91 -1.28 -9.21
C PRO A 269 -6.77 -1.77 -8.30
N HIS A 270 -6.77 -3.08 -8.03
CA HIS A 270 -5.64 -3.76 -7.42
C HIS A 270 -4.37 -3.58 -8.27
N TYR A 271 -3.23 -3.57 -7.61
CA TYR A 271 -1.95 -3.37 -8.27
C TYR A 271 -0.90 -4.30 -7.65
N THR A 272 -0.15 -5.02 -8.49
CA THR A 272 0.89 -5.95 -8.06
C THR A 272 2.23 -5.50 -8.58
N CYS A 273 3.28 -5.65 -7.79
CA CYS A 273 4.62 -5.28 -8.21
C CYS A 273 5.72 -6.02 -7.44
N SER A 274 6.90 -6.10 -8.04
CA SER A 274 8.11 -6.50 -7.34
C SER A 274 8.65 -5.30 -6.54
N PRO A 275 9.10 -5.50 -5.29
CA PRO A 275 9.83 -4.49 -4.53
C PRO A 275 11.05 -3.98 -5.30
N VAL A 276 11.50 -2.78 -4.97
CA VAL A 276 12.72 -2.20 -5.55
C VAL A 276 13.89 -2.81 -4.77
N ALA A 277 14.16 -4.08 -5.05
CA ALA A 277 14.99 -4.94 -4.22
C ALA A 277 16.39 -4.35 -3.95
N LEU A 278 16.88 -4.60 -2.74
CA LEU A 278 18.31 -4.57 -2.45
C LEU A 278 18.97 -5.78 -3.16
N PRO A 279 20.06 -5.59 -3.93
CA PRO A 279 20.78 -6.68 -4.59
C PRO A 279 21.19 -7.81 -3.62
N GLU A 280 21.48 -7.49 -2.35
CA GLU A 280 21.88 -8.47 -1.33
C GLU A 280 20.74 -9.37 -0.81
N ILE A 281 19.46 -9.02 -1.06
CA ILE A 281 18.32 -9.89 -0.74
C ILE A 281 18.12 -10.93 -1.86
N GLU A 282 18.44 -10.58 -3.11
CA GLU A 282 18.50 -11.51 -4.23
C GLU A 282 19.62 -12.54 -4.02
N ASP A 283 20.80 -12.11 -3.59
CA ASP A 283 21.92 -13.00 -3.24
C ASP A 283 21.58 -14.02 -2.14
N LYS A 284 20.73 -13.66 -1.17
CA LYS A 284 20.28 -14.59 -0.12
C LYS A 284 19.23 -15.58 -0.62
N LYS A 285 18.39 -15.19 -1.59
CA LYS A 285 17.46 -16.11 -2.26
C LYS A 285 18.21 -17.10 -3.16
N GLU A 286 19.17 -16.62 -3.96
CA GLU A 286 20.04 -17.48 -4.76
C GLU A 286 20.87 -18.43 -3.88
N LYS A 287 21.50 -17.93 -2.80
CA LYS A 287 22.24 -18.80 -1.86
C LYS A 287 21.35 -19.84 -1.17
N ARG A 288 20.07 -19.52 -0.89
CA ARG A 288 19.10 -20.48 -0.33
C ARG A 288 18.64 -21.51 -1.37
N GLN A 289 18.41 -21.10 -2.62
CA GLN A 289 18.07 -22.00 -3.71
C GLN A 289 19.25 -22.92 -4.10
N GLN A 290 20.47 -22.37 -4.15
CA GLN A 290 21.70 -23.16 -4.35
C GLN A 290 21.96 -24.11 -3.17
N LYS A 291 21.70 -23.70 -1.92
CA LYS A 291 21.77 -24.61 -0.76
C LYS A 291 20.72 -25.72 -0.81
N GLN A 292 19.51 -25.44 -1.28
CA GLN A 292 18.50 -26.49 -1.46
C GLN A 292 18.88 -27.42 -2.61
N GLN A 293 19.34 -26.91 -3.75
CA GLN A 293 19.82 -27.75 -4.87
C GLN A 293 21.04 -28.60 -4.49
N SER A 294 21.99 -28.07 -3.71
CA SER A 294 23.14 -28.85 -3.23
C SER A 294 22.75 -29.89 -2.17
N LEU A 295 21.72 -29.63 -1.35
CA LEU A 295 21.11 -30.62 -0.45
C LEU A 295 20.39 -31.75 -1.20
N TYR A 296 19.77 -31.46 -2.36
CA TYR A 296 19.19 -32.50 -3.22
C TYR A 296 20.25 -33.28 -3.99
N GLN A 297 21.34 -32.63 -4.43
CA GLN A 297 22.47 -33.33 -5.07
C GLN A 297 23.26 -34.20 -4.09
N THR A 298 23.45 -33.77 -2.83
CA THR A 298 24.13 -34.59 -1.81
C THR A 298 23.29 -35.74 -1.25
N ARG A 299 21.96 -35.72 -1.44
CA ARG A 299 21.09 -36.89 -1.18
C ARG A 299 20.94 -37.84 -2.38
N SER A 300 21.29 -37.41 -3.59
CA SER A 300 21.18 -38.21 -4.81
C SER A 300 22.45 -38.99 -5.17
N THR A 301 23.53 -38.86 -4.40
CA THR A 301 24.74 -39.68 -4.50
C THR A 301 24.97 -40.48 -3.22
N PHE A 302 23.94 -41.20 -2.78
CA PHE A 302 24.13 -42.38 -1.93
C PHE A 302 24.36 -43.59 -2.84
N THR A 303 25.55 -43.68 -3.44
CA THR A 303 26.03 -44.97 -3.94
C THR A 303 26.36 -45.83 -2.72
N PRO A 304 25.67 -46.97 -2.51
CA PRO A 304 25.98 -47.83 -1.38
C PRO A 304 27.40 -48.39 -1.58
N PRO A 305 28.20 -48.50 -0.51
CA PRO A 305 29.51 -49.13 -0.62
C PRO A 305 29.31 -50.58 -1.05
N LYS A 306 29.93 -50.96 -2.17
CA LYS A 306 30.03 -52.35 -2.59
C LYS A 306 30.92 -53.09 -1.59
N HIS A 307 30.29 -53.84 -0.68
CA HIS A 307 30.99 -54.89 0.04
C HIS A 307 31.24 -56.06 -0.91
N SER A 308 32.51 -56.33 -1.20
CA SER A 308 32.96 -57.65 -1.62
C SER A 308 33.39 -58.41 -0.35
N ASN A 309 32.77 -59.57 -0.15
CA ASN A 309 33.09 -60.49 0.93
C ASN A 309 34.35 -61.29 0.57
N SER A 310 35.28 -61.38 1.53
CA SER A 310 35.94 -62.64 1.84
C SER A 310 36.20 -62.73 3.34
N SER A 311 35.53 -63.71 3.98
CA SER A 311 35.89 -64.53 5.17
C SER A 311 36.82 -63.93 6.25
N ASN A 312 36.64 -64.11 7.55
CA ASN A 312 35.99 -65.16 8.33
C ASN A 312 36.10 -64.77 9.83
N LYS A 313 35.15 -65.26 10.66
CA LYS A 313 35.18 -65.41 12.14
C LYS A 313 35.24 -64.11 12.96
N ASP A 314 34.60 -63.92 14.11
CA ASP A 314 33.78 -64.65 15.08
C ASP A 314 33.06 -63.49 15.80
N SER A 315 31.75 -63.47 16.09
CA SER A 315 31.19 -64.03 17.31
C SER A 315 29.83 -63.35 17.59
N ASN A 316 28.87 -64.16 18.03
CA ASN A 316 27.64 -63.91 18.77
C ASN A 316 27.24 -62.46 19.15
N GLN A 317 26.03 -62.05 18.74
CA GLN A 317 24.83 -62.06 19.62
C GLN A 317 23.59 -61.61 18.83
N ARG A 318 22.59 -62.50 18.78
CA ARG A 318 21.22 -62.18 18.31
C ARG A 318 20.50 -61.38 19.39
N ASN A 319 20.04 -60.17 19.06
CA ASN A 319 18.85 -59.60 19.69
C ASN A 319 17.76 -59.41 18.63
N LYS A 320 16.55 -59.87 18.96
CA LYS A 320 15.36 -59.88 18.11
C LYS A 320 14.96 -58.45 17.68
N PRO A 321 14.41 -58.27 16.47
CA PRO A 321 13.86 -56.97 16.07
C PRO A 321 12.55 -56.69 16.81
N VAL A 322 12.47 -55.49 17.41
CA VAL A 322 11.22 -54.87 17.87
C VAL A 322 10.45 -54.38 16.64
N PRO A 323 9.16 -54.74 16.45
CA PRO A 323 8.38 -54.17 15.37
C PRO A 323 8.01 -52.73 15.74
N VAL A 324 8.51 -51.76 14.98
CA VAL A 324 8.05 -50.37 15.04
C VAL A 324 6.62 -50.33 14.49
N LYS A 325 5.65 -50.07 15.36
CA LYS A 325 4.27 -49.74 14.99
C LYS A 325 4.29 -48.41 14.21
N VAL A 326 3.88 -48.47 12.94
CA VAL A 326 3.51 -47.27 12.18
C VAL A 326 2.17 -46.78 12.75
N HIS A 327 2.19 -45.64 13.44
CA HIS A 327 0.97 -44.91 13.79
C HIS A 327 0.61 -44.01 12.60
N ASN A 328 -0.45 -44.40 11.88
CA ASN A 328 -1.21 -43.46 11.07
C ASN A 328 -1.91 -42.49 12.03
N PRO A 329 -1.85 -41.16 11.82
CA PRO A 329 -2.69 -40.23 12.55
C PRO A 329 -4.15 -40.47 12.14
N GLU A 330 -4.95 -40.89 13.11
CA GLU A 330 -6.39 -41.05 13.03
C GLU A 330 -7.05 -39.66 12.87
N ILE A 331 -7.80 -39.48 11.79
CA ILE A 331 -8.62 -38.29 11.56
C ILE A 331 -9.78 -38.34 12.57
N GLN A 332 -9.76 -37.46 13.56
CA GLN A 332 -10.91 -37.29 14.45
C GLN A 332 -12.05 -36.57 13.71
N PRO A 333 -13.29 -37.08 13.73
CA PRO A 333 -14.44 -36.34 13.23
C PRO A 333 -14.76 -35.14 14.13
N GLN A 334 -14.97 -33.97 13.49
CA GLN A 334 -15.49 -32.77 14.14
C GLN A 334 -16.85 -33.07 14.80
N LYS A 335 -16.97 -32.78 16.09
CA LYS A 335 -18.26 -32.68 16.77
C LYS A 335 -18.96 -31.41 16.31
N GLU A 336 -20.19 -31.55 15.80
CA GLU A 336 -21.09 -30.43 15.52
C GLU A 336 -21.35 -29.58 16.77
N PRO A 337 -21.44 -28.24 16.65
CA PRO A 337 -21.85 -27.39 17.74
C PRO A 337 -23.34 -27.56 18.05
N LYS A 338 -23.66 -27.86 19.31
CA LYS A 338 -25.03 -27.88 19.84
C LYS A 338 -25.68 -26.50 19.69
N THR A 339 -26.76 -26.45 18.94
CA THR A 339 -27.71 -25.33 18.92
C THR A 339 -28.30 -25.16 20.32
N GLN A 340 -27.96 -24.08 21.01
CA GLN A 340 -28.73 -23.62 22.17
C GLN A 340 -29.64 -22.48 21.73
N SER A 341 -30.86 -22.84 21.40
CA SER A 341 -32.01 -21.94 21.37
C SER A 341 -32.42 -21.57 22.80
N ARG A 342 -32.44 -20.27 23.12
CA ARG A 342 -33.18 -19.72 24.27
C ARG A 342 -33.92 -18.44 23.85
N PRO A 343 -35.01 -18.12 24.55
CA PRO A 343 -36.23 -17.61 23.94
C PRO A 343 -36.33 -16.08 24.00
N LEU A 344 -37.21 -15.55 23.18
CA LEU A 344 -37.73 -14.19 23.27
C LEU A 344 -38.36 -13.94 24.64
N GLN A 345 -37.90 -12.90 25.32
CA GLN A 345 -38.69 -12.09 26.23
C GLN A 345 -38.51 -10.63 25.83
#